data_AF-A0A938BEK1-F1
#
_entry.id   AF-A0A938BEK1-F1
#
_cell.length_a   1.000
_cell.length_b   1.000
_cell.length_c   1.000
_cell.angle_alpha   90.00
_cell.angle_beta   90.00
_cell.angle_gamma   90.00
#
_symmetry.space_group_name_H-M   'P 1'
#
loop_
_entity.id
_entity.type
_entity.pdbx_description
1 polymer ?
#
loop_
_entity_poly.entity_id
_entity_poly.type
_entity_poly.pdbx_seq_one_letter_code
_entity_poly.pdbx_strand_id
1 'polypeptide(L)'
;MSTSKWTPEQAHVWYRDIGVIRGCNYLPRTAVNMTEMWQAETFDPETIDQELGWAEQARYNSIRIFIQYLVWEADPQGMKRRLDSFLRIAARHHIRPMIILFCDCAFSGKEPYLGPQADPVPGIHNSGWVPSPGFSRIADPSAWPDLQRYVQDLVGHFGQDPRVLIWDLYNEPGNSNMGEQSLPLL
;
A
#
# COMPACT_ATOMS: atom_id res chain seq x y z
N MET A 1 -2.17 -1.52 25.72
CA MET A 1 -1.62 -2.81 26.18
C MET A 1 -0.45 -3.13 25.27
N SER A 2 0.74 -3.39 25.81
CA SER A 2 1.89 -3.83 25.02
C SER A 2 1.59 -5.24 24.52
N THR A 3 1.15 -5.37 23.26
CA THR A 3 1.09 -6.68 22.60
C THR A 3 2.50 -7.03 22.20
N SER A 4 3.13 -7.91 22.98
CA SER A 4 4.45 -8.46 22.68
C SER A 4 4.46 -9.10 21.29
N LYS A 5 5.58 -8.99 20.58
CA LYS A 5 5.84 -9.72 19.33
C LYS A 5 5.42 -11.18 19.50
N TRP A 6 4.67 -11.70 18.52
CA TRP A 6 4.24 -13.09 18.52
C TRP A 6 5.43 -14.05 18.63
N THR A 7 5.24 -15.15 19.35
CA THR A 7 6.20 -16.27 19.30
C THR A 7 6.13 -16.96 17.93
N PRO A 8 7.19 -17.70 17.53
CA PRO A 8 7.16 -18.50 16.31
C PRO A 8 5.95 -19.43 16.22
N GLU A 9 5.50 -20.02 17.34
CA GLU A 9 4.36 -20.92 17.40
C GLU A 9 3.04 -20.20 17.08
N GLN A 10 2.84 -19.00 17.62
CA GLN A 10 1.67 -18.17 17.32
C GLN A 10 1.62 -17.82 15.82
N ALA A 11 2.77 -17.43 15.24
CA ALA A 11 2.89 -17.16 13.82
C ALA A 11 2.60 -18.42 12.96
N HIS A 12 3.07 -19.59 13.37
CA HIS A 12 2.78 -20.85 12.69
C HIS A 12 1.31 -21.28 12.79
N VAL A 13 0.66 -21.08 13.94
CA VAL A 13 -0.78 -21.34 14.11
C VAL A 13 -1.58 -20.46 13.15
N TRP A 14 -1.29 -19.15 13.13
CA TRP A 14 -1.92 -18.22 12.21
C TRP A 14 -1.69 -18.62 10.75
N TYR A 15 -0.45 -18.91 10.34
CA TYR A 15 -0.16 -19.27 8.95
C TYR A 15 -0.88 -20.54 8.50
N ARG A 16 -1.04 -21.54 9.38
CA ARG A 16 -1.83 -22.75 9.07
C ARG A 16 -3.30 -22.45 8.85
N ASP A 17 -3.88 -21.51 9.58
CA ASP A 17 -5.27 -21.07 9.40
C ASP A 17 -5.47 -20.31 8.07
N ILE A 18 -4.50 -19.47 7.69
CA ILE A 18 -4.52 -18.74 6.41
C ILE A 18 -4.30 -19.68 5.21
N GLY A 19 -3.40 -20.65 5.34
CA GLY A 19 -2.97 -21.52 4.24
C GLY A 19 -1.98 -20.85 3.28
N VAL A 20 -1.72 -21.50 2.13
CA VAL A 20 -0.76 -20.99 1.13
C VAL A 20 -1.25 -19.67 0.53
N ILE A 21 -0.45 -18.63 0.69
CA ILE A 21 -0.69 -17.31 0.12
C ILE A 21 -0.23 -17.31 -1.35
N ARG A 22 -1.17 -17.00 -2.26
CA ARG A 22 -0.95 -16.94 -3.71
C ARG A 22 -1.40 -15.56 -4.16
N GLY A 23 -0.46 -14.74 -4.65
CA GLY A 23 -0.76 -13.37 -4.99
C GLY A 23 0.27 -12.69 -5.89
N CYS A 24 0.07 -11.40 -6.10
CA CYS A 24 0.92 -10.52 -6.88
C CYS A 24 0.98 -9.12 -6.24
N ASN A 25 1.98 -8.31 -6.64
CA ASN A 25 1.90 -6.86 -6.44
C ASN A 25 0.84 -6.30 -7.40
N TYR A 26 -0.05 -5.47 -6.88
CA TYR A 26 -1.21 -5.02 -7.62
C TYR A 26 -1.25 -3.49 -7.72
N LEU A 27 -1.47 -3.04 -8.95
CA LEU A 27 -1.83 -1.71 -9.35
C LEU A 27 -2.82 -1.87 -10.51
N PRO A 28 -3.95 -1.15 -10.53
CA PRO A 28 -4.90 -1.30 -11.63
C PRO A 28 -4.29 -0.83 -12.94
N ARG A 29 -4.70 -1.40 -14.08
CA ARG A 29 -4.19 -0.97 -15.40
C ARG A 29 -4.44 0.51 -15.72
N THR A 30 -5.30 1.18 -14.96
CA THR A 30 -5.63 2.61 -15.07
C THR A 30 -4.74 3.52 -14.24
N ALA A 31 -3.75 2.98 -13.52
CA ALA A 31 -2.83 3.76 -12.69
C ALA A 31 -1.36 3.44 -13.04
N VAL A 32 -0.53 4.48 -13.06
CA VAL A 32 0.93 4.37 -13.23
C VAL A 32 1.67 4.22 -11.90
N ASN A 33 1.06 4.66 -10.80
CA ASN A 33 1.58 4.52 -9.43
C ASN A 33 0.46 4.56 -8.38
N MET A 34 0.82 4.34 -7.12
CA MET A 34 -0.10 4.39 -5.97
C MET A 34 -0.76 5.76 -5.74
N THR A 35 -0.16 6.87 -6.20
CA THR A 35 -0.83 8.18 -6.12
C THR A 35 -2.04 8.18 -7.05
N GLU A 36 -1.87 7.79 -8.30
CA GLU A 36 -2.97 7.71 -9.27
C GLU A 36 -4.04 6.69 -8.88
N MET A 37 -3.63 5.54 -8.33
CA MET A 37 -4.59 4.53 -7.87
C MET A 37 -5.56 5.08 -6.82
N TRP A 38 -5.07 5.93 -5.90
CA TRP A 38 -5.84 6.29 -4.70
C TRP A 38 -6.47 7.69 -4.71
N GLN A 39 -6.19 8.56 -5.67
CA GLN A 39 -6.84 9.87 -5.74
C GLN A 39 -8.34 9.75 -6.01
N ALA A 40 -9.11 10.74 -5.55
CA ALA A 40 -10.57 10.72 -5.71
C ALA A 40 -10.98 10.75 -7.19
N GLU A 41 -10.21 11.48 -8.00
CA GLU A 41 -10.46 11.75 -9.41
C GLU A 41 -10.16 10.54 -10.30
N THR A 42 -9.30 9.62 -9.85
CA THR A 42 -8.77 8.51 -10.66
C THR A 42 -8.99 7.13 -10.05
N PHE A 43 -9.52 7.03 -8.82
CA PHE A 43 -9.90 5.75 -8.21
C PHE A 43 -10.98 5.07 -9.04
N ASP A 44 -10.63 3.95 -9.67
CA ASP A 44 -11.48 3.20 -10.61
C ASP A 44 -11.92 1.84 -10.02
N PRO A 45 -13.01 1.81 -9.22
CA PRO A 45 -13.47 0.57 -8.60
C PRO A 45 -14.00 -0.46 -9.61
N GLU A 46 -14.43 -0.03 -10.80
CA GLU A 46 -14.97 -0.95 -11.83
C GLU A 46 -13.83 -1.77 -12.46
N THR A 47 -12.71 -1.13 -12.81
CA THR A 47 -11.52 -1.83 -13.28
C THR A 47 -10.94 -2.72 -12.18
N ILE A 48 -10.88 -2.24 -10.93
CA ILE A 48 -10.40 -3.06 -9.80
C ILE A 48 -11.26 -4.32 -9.66
N ASP A 49 -12.59 -4.21 -9.72
CA ASP A 49 -13.50 -5.37 -9.63
C ASP A 49 -13.24 -6.38 -10.74
N GLN A 50 -13.10 -5.91 -11.99
CA GLN A 50 -12.79 -6.78 -13.13
C GLN A 50 -11.46 -7.53 -12.94
N GLU A 51 -10.40 -6.83 -12.55
CA GLU A 51 -9.06 -7.40 -12.43
C GLU A 51 -8.93 -8.35 -11.25
N LEU A 52 -9.58 -8.05 -10.12
CA LEU A 52 -9.66 -8.98 -9.00
C LEU A 52 -10.51 -10.21 -9.33
N GLY A 53 -11.51 -10.08 -10.20
CA GLY A 53 -12.22 -11.21 -10.81
C GLY A 53 -11.31 -12.11 -11.65
N TRP A 54 -10.37 -11.55 -12.41
CA TRP A 54 -9.35 -12.35 -13.11
C TRP A 54 -8.37 -13.02 -12.15
N ALA A 55 -7.95 -12.31 -11.10
CA ALA A 55 -7.07 -12.87 -10.07
C ALA A 55 -7.72 -14.07 -9.36
N GLU A 56 -9.01 -13.98 -9.05
CA GLU A 56 -9.80 -15.08 -8.49
C GLU A 56 -9.85 -16.30 -9.44
N GLN A 57 -10.12 -16.08 -10.73
CA GLN A 57 -10.11 -17.13 -11.75
C GLN A 57 -8.73 -17.82 -11.85
N ALA A 58 -7.66 -17.05 -11.69
CA ALA A 58 -6.27 -17.54 -11.61
C ALA A 58 -5.91 -18.18 -10.25
N ARG A 59 -6.87 -18.26 -9.32
CA ARG A 59 -6.72 -18.86 -7.97
C ARG A 59 -5.81 -18.09 -7.03
N TYR A 60 -5.60 -16.79 -7.26
CA TYR A 60 -5.01 -15.91 -6.24
C TYR A 60 -5.98 -15.72 -5.08
N ASN A 61 -5.43 -15.56 -3.87
CA ASN A 61 -6.17 -15.31 -2.63
C ASN A 61 -5.63 -14.11 -1.85
N SER A 62 -4.60 -13.45 -2.39
CA SER A 62 -4.02 -12.25 -1.81
C SER A 62 -3.41 -11.37 -2.89
N ILE A 63 -3.29 -10.08 -2.59
CA ILE A 63 -2.64 -9.08 -3.43
C ILE A 63 -1.85 -8.13 -2.53
N ARG A 64 -0.76 -7.58 -3.06
CA ARG A 64 0.10 -6.64 -2.35
C ARG A 64 -0.12 -5.24 -2.90
N ILE A 65 -0.64 -4.33 -2.08
CA ILE A 65 -1.02 -2.96 -2.47
C ILE A 65 -0.30 -1.92 -1.61
N PHE A 66 -0.02 -0.77 -2.22
CA PHE A 66 0.72 0.32 -1.61
C PHE A 66 -0.18 1.52 -1.38
N ILE A 67 -0.05 2.16 -0.24
CA ILE A 67 -0.77 3.39 0.09
C ILE A 67 0.16 4.59 -0.09
N GLN A 68 -0.36 5.65 -0.72
CA GLN A 68 0.35 6.91 -0.87
C GLN A 68 0.01 7.84 0.30
N TYR A 69 1.01 8.19 1.11
CA TYR A 69 0.87 9.15 2.22
C TYR A 69 0.28 10.48 1.75
N LEU A 70 0.73 11.03 0.61
CA LEU A 70 0.23 12.34 0.14
C LEU A 70 -1.28 12.35 -0.14
N VAL A 71 -1.83 11.23 -0.60
CA VAL A 71 -3.28 11.10 -0.85
C VAL A 71 -4.04 11.10 0.46
N TRP A 72 -3.50 10.43 1.49
CA TRP A 72 -4.04 10.51 2.83
C TRP A 72 -3.88 11.92 3.42
N GLU A 73 -2.74 12.58 3.28
CA GLU A 73 -2.46 13.92 3.81
C GLU A 73 -3.49 14.94 3.29
N ALA A 74 -3.84 14.85 2.00
CA ALA A 74 -4.81 15.75 1.38
C ALA A 74 -6.28 15.46 1.76
N ASP A 75 -6.67 14.19 1.88
CA ASP A 75 -8.03 13.78 2.25
C ASP A 75 -8.03 12.45 3.04
N PRO A 76 -7.77 12.50 4.37
CA PRO A 76 -7.68 11.30 5.20
C PRO A 76 -8.97 10.46 5.16
N GLN A 77 -10.11 11.13 5.16
CA GLN A 77 -11.41 10.46 5.21
C GLN A 77 -11.78 9.84 3.86
N GLY A 78 -11.50 10.52 2.75
CA GLY A 78 -11.70 9.94 1.43
C GLY A 78 -10.74 8.80 1.14
N MET A 79 -9.49 8.89 1.59
CA MET A 79 -8.53 7.78 1.47
C MET A 79 -9.08 6.53 2.17
N LYS A 80 -9.60 6.68 3.40
CA LYS A 80 -10.25 5.58 4.13
C LYS A 80 -11.49 5.05 3.40
N ARG A 81 -12.36 5.91 2.86
CA ARG A 81 -13.53 5.47 2.06
C ARG A 81 -13.13 4.66 0.83
N ARG A 82 -12.07 5.07 0.12
CA ARG A 82 -11.58 4.37 -1.07
C ARG A 82 -10.92 3.03 -0.69
N LEU A 83 -10.14 3.00 0.39
CA LEU A 83 -9.59 1.75 0.92
C LEU A 83 -10.68 0.78 1.38
N ASP A 84 -11.74 1.25 2.06
CA ASP A 84 -12.88 0.42 2.42
C ASP A 84 -13.61 -0.14 1.18
N SER A 85 -13.82 0.68 0.15
CA SER A 85 -14.40 0.23 -1.12
C SER A 85 -13.54 -0.84 -1.79
N PHE A 86 -12.21 -0.65 -1.81
CA PHE A 86 -11.26 -1.65 -2.31
C PHE A 86 -11.34 -2.95 -1.52
N LEU A 87 -11.33 -2.89 -0.18
CA LEU A 87 -11.44 -4.07 0.68
C LEU A 87 -12.75 -4.82 0.47
N ARG A 88 -13.87 -4.11 0.27
CA ARG A 88 -15.15 -4.71 -0.10
C ARG A 88 -15.09 -5.44 -1.44
N ILE A 89 -14.45 -4.84 -2.45
CA ILE A 89 -14.26 -5.46 -3.77
C ILE A 89 -13.39 -6.72 -3.66
N ALA A 90 -12.21 -6.62 -3.02
CA ALA A 90 -11.31 -7.75 -2.81
C ALA A 90 -11.99 -8.91 -2.06
N ALA A 91 -12.78 -8.60 -1.02
CA ALA A 91 -13.52 -9.61 -0.27
C ALA A 91 -14.57 -10.35 -1.12
N ARG A 92 -15.23 -9.67 -2.08
CA ARG A 92 -16.16 -10.33 -3.04
C ARG A 92 -15.45 -11.35 -3.92
N HIS A 93 -14.16 -11.15 -4.19
CA HIS A 93 -13.30 -12.04 -4.96
C HIS A 93 -12.48 -13.01 -4.10
N HIS A 94 -12.81 -13.13 -2.80
CA HIS A 94 -12.10 -14.00 -1.86
C HIS A 94 -10.61 -13.69 -1.71
N ILE A 95 -10.23 -12.42 -1.91
CA ILE A 95 -8.86 -11.92 -1.81
C ILE A 95 -8.72 -11.06 -0.56
N ARG A 96 -7.66 -11.33 0.21
CA ARG A 96 -7.27 -10.48 1.36
C ARG A 96 -5.94 -9.79 1.08
N PRO A 97 -5.86 -8.45 1.04
CA PRO A 97 -4.62 -7.77 0.70
C PRO A 97 -3.58 -7.77 1.82
N MET A 98 -2.31 -7.71 1.41
CA MET A 98 -1.22 -7.12 2.19
C MET A 98 -1.16 -5.63 1.87
N ILE A 99 -1.21 -4.77 2.89
CA ILE A 99 -1.23 -3.31 2.75
C ILE A 99 0.12 -2.73 3.18
N ILE A 100 0.73 -1.92 2.31
CA ILE A 100 2.04 -1.30 2.49
C ILE A 100 1.85 0.17 2.79
N LEU A 101 2.42 0.65 3.91
CA LEU A 101 2.24 2.04 4.34
C LEU A 101 3.31 2.99 3.78
N PHE A 102 4.57 2.55 3.73
CA PHE A 102 5.71 3.32 3.21
C PHE A 102 6.48 2.56 2.12
N CYS A 103 7.20 3.28 1.25
CA CYS A 103 7.93 2.71 0.13
C CYS A 103 9.08 3.61 -0.31
N ASP A 104 10.31 3.08 -0.32
CA ASP A 104 11.51 3.80 -0.83
C ASP A 104 11.81 3.48 -2.29
N CYS A 105 11.08 2.54 -2.89
CA CYS A 105 11.27 2.17 -4.28
C CYS A 105 10.82 3.35 -5.17
N ALA A 106 11.71 3.85 -6.03
CA ALA A 106 11.45 5.02 -6.88
C ALA A 106 12.13 4.88 -8.25
N PHE A 107 11.45 4.26 -9.20
CA PHE A 107 11.97 4.07 -10.56
C PHE A 107 11.90 5.34 -11.42
N SER A 108 11.00 6.27 -11.10
CA SER A 108 10.85 7.53 -11.84
C SER A 108 11.94 8.55 -11.56
N GLY A 109 12.70 8.40 -10.47
CA GLY A 109 13.65 9.41 -9.98
C GLY A 109 12.99 10.71 -9.51
N LYS A 110 11.67 10.69 -9.24
CA LYS A 110 10.88 11.86 -8.84
C LYS A 110 10.26 11.68 -7.46
N GLU A 111 10.01 12.80 -6.79
CA GLU A 111 9.14 12.86 -5.61
C GLU A 111 7.67 12.61 -6.01
N PRO A 112 6.85 12.04 -5.10
CA PRO A 112 5.43 11.92 -5.34
C PRO A 112 4.75 13.30 -5.31
N TYR A 113 3.67 13.45 -6.07
CA TYR A 113 2.87 14.67 -6.12
C TYR A 113 1.41 14.35 -6.43
N LEU A 114 0.50 15.21 -5.98
CA LEU A 114 -0.93 15.11 -6.26
C LEU A 114 -1.28 15.73 -7.62
N GLY A 115 -2.42 15.33 -8.17
CA GLY A 115 -2.92 15.73 -9.48
C GLY A 115 -2.67 14.66 -10.55
N PRO A 116 -2.90 15.03 -11.83
CA PRO A 116 -2.65 14.15 -12.97
C PRO A 116 -1.20 13.66 -12.98
N GLN A 117 -0.99 12.35 -13.05
CA GLN A 117 0.35 11.78 -13.13
C GLN A 117 0.87 11.84 -14.57
N ALA A 118 2.20 11.80 -14.72
CA ALA A 118 2.81 11.72 -16.03
C ALA A 118 2.60 10.33 -16.65
N ASP A 119 2.38 10.31 -17.97
CA ASP A 119 2.22 9.05 -18.71
C ASP A 119 3.43 8.11 -18.52
N PRO A 120 3.21 6.79 -18.53
CA PRO A 120 4.30 5.83 -18.53
C PRO A 120 5.17 6.00 -19.79
N VAL A 121 6.48 5.80 -19.63
CA VAL A 121 7.44 5.88 -20.72
C VAL A 121 7.49 4.53 -21.44
N PRO A 122 7.17 4.46 -22.75
CA PRO A 122 7.16 3.20 -23.48
C PRO A 122 8.50 2.47 -23.39
N GLY A 123 8.44 1.16 -23.08
CA GLY A 123 9.63 0.30 -22.98
C GLY A 123 10.39 0.39 -21.65
N ILE A 124 9.95 1.23 -20.71
CA ILE A 124 10.58 1.35 -19.38
C ILE A 124 9.65 0.80 -18.31
N HIS A 125 10.10 -0.24 -17.61
CA HIS A 125 9.35 -0.83 -16.51
C HIS A 125 9.20 0.18 -15.34
N ASN A 126 7.98 0.33 -14.82
CA ASN A 126 7.64 1.19 -13.67
C ASN A 126 8.11 2.66 -13.78
N SER A 127 8.16 3.23 -14.98
CA SER A 127 8.71 4.57 -15.22
C SER A 127 8.06 5.71 -14.41
N GLY A 128 6.83 5.52 -13.93
CA GLY A 128 6.09 6.50 -13.11
C GLY A 128 6.05 6.17 -11.62
N TRP A 129 6.74 5.13 -11.16
CA TRP A 129 6.72 4.72 -9.76
C TRP A 129 7.53 5.70 -8.89
N VAL A 130 6.92 6.16 -7.82
CA VAL A 130 7.41 7.19 -6.88
C VAL A 130 7.43 6.60 -5.47
N PRO A 131 8.20 7.16 -4.52
CA PRO A 131 8.18 6.70 -3.14
C PRO A 131 6.91 7.16 -2.39
N SER A 132 6.70 6.66 -1.18
CA SER A 132 5.68 7.09 -0.22
C SER A 132 6.32 7.11 1.17
N PRO A 133 6.44 8.27 1.85
CA PRO A 133 5.79 9.56 1.57
C PRO A 133 6.52 10.48 0.58
N GLY A 134 7.76 10.18 0.22
CA GLY A 134 8.68 11.10 -0.44
C GLY A 134 10.00 11.21 0.32
N PHE A 135 11.13 11.25 -0.39
CA PHE A 135 12.46 11.21 0.23
C PHE A 135 12.73 12.44 1.09
N SER A 136 12.29 13.62 0.62
CA SER A 136 12.31 14.88 1.37
C SER A 136 11.65 14.79 2.75
N ARG A 137 10.52 14.08 2.88
CA ARG A 137 9.81 13.89 4.16
C ARG A 137 10.49 12.88 5.06
N ILE A 138 11.14 11.87 4.47
CA ILE A 138 11.92 10.90 5.25
C ILE A 138 13.16 11.61 5.84
N ALA A 139 13.84 12.44 5.06
CA ALA A 139 15.03 13.17 5.46
C ALA A 139 14.76 14.34 6.43
N ASP A 140 13.51 14.73 6.63
CA ASP A 140 13.10 15.81 7.54
C ASP A 140 12.34 15.26 8.77
N PRO A 141 13.01 15.12 9.93
CA PRO A 141 12.37 14.67 11.16
C PRO A 141 11.17 15.50 11.62
N SER A 142 11.04 16.75 11.16
CA SER A 142 9.87 17.58 11.49
C SER A 142 8.57 17.07 10.85
N ALA A 143 8.66 16.28 9.77
CA ALA A 143 7.52 15.65 9.12
C ALA A 143 7.06 14.35 9.81
N TRP A 144 7.90 13.74 10.65
CA TRP A 144 7.64 12.41 11.21
C TRP A 144 6.42 12.32 12.14
N PRO A 145 6.05 13.35 12.93
CA PRO A 145 4.80 13.33 13.68
C PRO A 145 3.57 13.12 12.79
N ASP A 146 3.56 13.65 11.58
CA ASP A 146 2.46 13.45 10.63
C ASP A 146 2.49 12.08 9.97
N LEU A 147 3.69 11.53 9.69
CA LEU A 147 3.85 10.14 9.23
C LEU A 147 3.36 9.14 10.29
N GLN A 148 3.66 9.40 11.56
CA GLN A 148 3.16 8.60 12.67
C GLN A 148 1.63 8.68 12.75
N ARG A 149 1.05 9.89 12.61
CA ARG A 149 -0.41 10.08 12.61
C ARG A 149 -1.08 9.34 11.45
N TYR A 150 -0.46 9.31 10.27
CA TYR A 150 -0.90 8.53 9.11
C TYR A 150 -1.00 7.03 9.42
N VAL A 151 0.08 6.45 9.96
CA VAL A 151 0.10 5.03 10.33
C VAL A 151 -0.95 4.73 11.39
N GLN A 152 -1.02 5.55 12.45
CA GLN A 152 -1.98 5.37 13.53
C GLN A 152 -3.43 5.51 13.08
N ASP A 153 -3.73 6.42 12.14
CA ASP A 153 -5.08 6.59 11.60
C ASP A 153 -5.51 5.37 10.78
N LEU A 154 -4.69 4.91 9.82
CA LEU A 154 -5.04 3.77 8.97
C LEU A 154 -5.07 2.45 9.74
N VAL A 155 -4.03 2.15 10.51
CA VAL A 155 -3.97 0.92 11.31
C VAL A 155 -4.97 0.97 12.46
N GLY A 156 -5.23 2.13 13.05
CA GLY A 156 -6.26 2.29 14.08
C GLY A 156 -7.67 2.04 13.53
N HIS A 157 -7.95 2.45 12.30
CA HIS A 157 -9.26 2.27 11.67
C HIS A 157 -9.48 0.85 11.13
N PHE A 158 -8.49 0.27 10.43
CA PHE A 158 -8.62 -1.02 9.73
C PHE A 158 -7.86 -2.18 10.40
N GLY A 159 -7.16 -1.96 11.51
CA GLY A 159 -6.24 -2.94 12.08
C GLY A 159 -6.88 -4.23 12.58
N GLN A 160 -8.20 -4.23 12.83
CA GLN A 160 -8.98 -5.41 13.18
C GLN A 160 -9.93 -5.87 12.06
N ASP A 161 -9.79 -5.29 10.86
CA ASP A 161 -10.62 -5.64 9.72
C ASP A 161 -10.19 -7.00 9.16
N PRO A 162 -11.05 -8.03 9.19
CA PRO A 162 -10.70 -9.38 8.74
C PRO A 162 -10.43 -9.47 7.22
N ARG A 163 -10.78 -8.42 6.47
CA ARG A 163 -10.47 -8.32 5.04
C ARG A 163 -8.98 -8.08 4.82
N VAL A 164 -8.25 -7.47 5.76
CA VAL A 164 -6.80 -7.24 5.66
C VAL A 164 -6.05 -8.50 6.09
N LEU A 165 -5.11 -8.97 5.27
CA LEU A 165 -4.31 -10.16 5.58
C LEU A 165 -3.07 -9.83 6.41
N ILE A 166 -2.28 -8.86 5.94
CA ILE A 166 -0.99 -8.47 6.51
C ILE A 166 -0.85 -6.95 6.41
N TRP A 167 -0.34 -6.33 7.47
CA TRP A 167 0.22 -4.98 7.41
C TRP A 167 1.72 -5.07 7.20
N ASP A 168 2.20 -4.43 6.13
CA ASP A 168 3.60 -4.27 5.81
C ASP A 168 3.95 -2.80 6.04
N LEU A 169 4.80 -2.51 7.03
CA LEU A 169 5.08 -1.14 7.42
C LEU A 169 5.84 -0.39 6.33
N TYR A 170 6.75 -1.07 5.63
CA TYR A 170 7.69 -0.39 4.75
C TYR A 170 8.23 -1.33 3.66
N ASN A 171 7.97 -0.98 2.41
CA ASN A 171 8.61 -1.62 1.26
C ASN A 171 10.04 -1.10 1.05
N GLU A 172 11.00 -2.02 1.17
CA GLU A 172 12.41 -1.82 0.82
C GLU A 172 13.07 -0.60 1.51
N PRO A 173 12.98 -0.46 2.84
CA PRO A 173 13.61 0.65 3.55
C PRO A 173 15.12 0.70 3.24
N GLY A 174 15.59 1.88 2.84
CA GLY A 174 16.97 2.13 2.45
C GLY A 174 17.25 2.01 0.94
N ASN A 175 16.26 1.62 0.12
CA ASN A 175 16.39 1.63 -1.33
C ASN A 175 16.52 3.07 -1.89
N SER A 176 16.82 3.21 -3.18
CA SER A 176 16.96 4.49 -3.89
C SER A 176 17.97 5.45 -3.25
N ASN A 177 19.06 4.89 -2.70
CA ASN A 177 20.14 5.59 -1.98
C ASN A 177 19.74 6.20 -0.63
N MET A 178 18.61 5.79 -0.04
CA MET A 178 18.23 6.26 1.30
C MET A 178 19.11 5.67 2.41
N GLY A 179 19.61 4.44 2.24
CA GLY A 179 20.47 3.77 3.23
C GLY A 179 19.79 3.71 4.60
N GLU A 180 20.48 4.16 5.65
CA GLU A 180 19.95 4.12 7.01
C GLU A 180 18.90 5.21 7.32
N GLN A 181 18.68 6.18 6.42
CA GLN A 181 17.78 7.32 6.68
C GLN A 181 16.32 6.91 6.87
N SER A 182 15.90 5.79 6.30
CA SER A 182 14.51 5.29 6.40
C SER A 182 14.29 4.36 7.60
N LEU A 183 15.36 3.84 8.22
CA LEU A 183 15.26 2.89 9.34
C LEU A 183 14.53 3.46 10.57
N PRO A 184 14.62 4.76 10.92
CA PRO A 184 13.87 5.31 12.04
C PRO A 184 12.34 5.25 11.90
N LEU A 185 11.82 4.93 10.71
CA LEU A 185 10.38 4.79 10.45
C LEU A 185 9.84 3.35 10.66
N LEU A 186 10.69 2.40 11.10
CA LEU A 186 10.34 1.00 11.37
C LEU A 186 9.99 0.71 12.84
#